data_AF-A0A2A4QTS2-F1
#
_entry.id   AF-A0A2A4QTS2-F1
#
_cell.length_a   1.000
_cell.length_b   1.000
_cell.length_c   1.000
_cell.angle_alpha   90.00
_cell.angle_beta   90.00
_cell.angle_gamma   90.00
#
_symmetry.space_group_name_H-M   'P 1'
#
loop_
_entity.id
_entity.type
_entity.pdbx_description
1 polymer ?
#
loop_
_entity_poly.entity_id
_entity_poly.type
_entity_poly.pdbx_seq_one_letter_code
_entity_poly.pdbx_strand_id
1 'polypeptide(L)' 'MRPLILDPLFRSIRTLTGVGPKSVPNFERLTGGERILDLLRHKPIDCIHRGDIRPLAEINKEGIAT' A
#
# COMPACT_ATOMS: atom_id res chain seq x y z
N MET A 1 -6.93 4.87 -29.10
CA MET A 1 -7.30 3.58 -28.48
C MET A 1 -6.36 3.32 -27.31
N ARG A 2 -6.84 2.83 -26.16
CA ARG A 2 -6.00 2.51 -25.00
C ARG A 2 -5.22 1.20 -25.25
N PRO A 3 -3.90 1.12 -24.99
CA PRO A 3 -3.15 -0.12 -25.14
C PRO A 3 -3.70 -1.25 -24.26
N LEU A 4 -3.87 -2.44 -24.83
CA LEU A 4 -4.42 -3.62 -24.14
C LEU A 4 -3.59 -4.04 -22.91
N ILE A 5 -2.28 -3.81 -22.96
CA ILE A 5 -1.37 -4.11 -21.83
C ILE A 5 -1.74 -3.35 -20.55
N LEU A 6 -2.47 -2.23 -20.65
CA LEU A 6 -2.90 -1.44 -19.50
C LEU A 6 -4.22 -1.90 -18.89
N ASP A 7 -4.98 -2.79 -19.55
CA ASP A 7 -6.26 -3.29 -19.04
C ASP A 7 -6.21 -3.87 -17.62
N PRO A 8 -5.14 -4.57 -17.18
CA PRO A 8 -5.04 -5.02 -15.80
C PRO A 8 -5.14 -3.90 -14.76
N LEU A 9 -4.68 -2.68 -15.05
CA LEU A 9 -4.71 -1.56 -14.11
C LEU A 9 -6.14 -1.05 -13.83
N PHE A 10 -7.07 -1.31 -14.75
CA PHE A 10 -8.46 -0.86 -14.64
C PHE A 10 -9.38 -1.94 -14.07
N ARG A 11 -8.83 -3.12 -13.73
CA ARG A 11 -9.58 -4.19 -13.05
C ARG A 11 -9.92 -3.78 -11.62
N SER A 12 -10.95 -4.42 -11.07
CA SER A 12 -11.34 -4.24 -9.68
C SER A 12 -10.21 -4.63 -8.74
N ILE A 13 -10.04 -3.86 -7.67
CA ILE A 13 -9.15 -4.16 -6.56
C ILE A 13 -9.41 -5.55 -5.93
N ARG A 14 -10.64 -6.07 -6.01
CA ARG A 14 -11.01 -7.41 -5.51
C ARG A 14 -10.23 -8.56 -6.15
N THR A 15 -9.57 -8.30 -7.27
CA THR A 15 -8.70 -9.29 -7.93
C THR A 15 -7.36 -9.49 -7.24
N LEU A 16 -6.97 -8.60 -6.32
CA LEU A 16 -5.75 -8.73 -5.52
C LEU A 16 -5.90 -9.79 -4.44
N THR A 17 -4.89 -10.64 -4.31
CA THR A 17 -4.80 -11.64 -3.24
C THR A 17 -4.81 -10.95 -1.88
N GLY A 18 -5.66 -11.41 -0.97
CA GLY A 18 -5.82 -10.81 0.37
C GLY A 18 -6.88 -9.69 0.45
N VAL A 19 -7.48 -9.27 -0.67
CA VAL A 19 -8.57 -8.29 -0.68
C VAL A 19 -9.93 -8.98 -0.72
N GLY A 20 -10.46 -9.29 0.46
CA GLY A 20 -11.78 -9.90 0.61
C GLY A 20 -12.92 -8.88 0.85
N PRO A 21 -14.18 -9.35 0.96
CA PRO A 21 -15.37 -8.49 1.12
C PRO A 21 -15.29 -7.51 2.31
N LYS A 22 -14.58 -7.88 3.37
CA LYS A 22 -14.37 -7.03 4.55
C LYS A 22 -13.36 -5.90 4.33
N SER A 23 -12.35 -6.13 3.50
CA SER A 23 -11.26 -5.17 3.28
C SER A 23 -11.61 -4.15 2.19
N VAL A 24 -12.44 -4.54 1.22
CA VAL A 24 -12.75 -3.70 0.05
C VAL A 24 -13.34 -2.33 0.42
N PRO A 25 -14.30 -2.20 1.34
CA PRO A 25 -14.83 -0.89 1.71
C PRO A 25 -13.74 0.06 2.23
N ASN A 26 -12.72 -0.47 2.91
CA ASN A 26 -11.61 0.35 3.40
C ASN A 26 -10.75 0.90 2.26
N PHE A 27 -10.50 0.09 1.23
CA PHE A 27 -9.74 0.53 0.08
C PHE A 27 -10.50 1.52 -0.79
N GLU A 28 -11.79 1.30 -1.00
CA GLU A 28 -12.67 2.24 -1.71
C GLU A 28 -12.69 3.59 -0.99
N ARG A 29 -12.77 3.57 0.34
CA ARG A 29 -12.72 4.77 1.17
C ARG A 29 -11.34 5.45 1.17
N LEU A 30 -10.26 4.69 1.08
CA LEU A 30 -8.87 5.19 1.08
C LEU A 30 -8.49 5.83 -0.27
N THR A 31 -8.87 5.18 -1.37
CA THR A 31 -8.44 5.56 -2.72
C THR A 31 -9.47 6.43 -3.45
N GLY A 32 -10.73 6.43 -2.98
CA GLY A 32 -11.84 7.11 -3.65
C GLY A 32 -12.28 6.40 -4.94
N GLY A 33 -11.82 5.18 -5.18
CA GLY A 33 -12.10 4.39 -6.37
C GLY A 33 -12.01 2.89 -6.13
N GLU A 34 -12.30 2.11 -7.17
CA GLU A 34 -12.43 0.66 -7.10
C GLU A 34 -11.36 -0.07 -7.92
N ARG A 35 -10.48 0.67 -8.61
CA ARG A 35 -9.52 0.10 -9.56
C ARG A 35 -8.14 -0.03 -8.94
N ILE A 36 -7.36 -0.99 -9.46
CA ILE A 36 -5.95 -1.14 -9.10
C ILE A 36 -5.17 0.16 -9.35
N LEU A 37 -5.52 0.88 -10.42
CA LEU A 37 -4.91 2.18 -10.73
C LEU A 37 -5.10 3.21 -9.61
N ASP A 38 -6.26 3.22 -8.95
CA ASP A 38 -6.57 4.18 -7.88
C ASP A 38 -5.67 3.92 -6.67
N LEU A 39 -5.42 2.64 -6.36
CA LEU A 39 -4.46 2.22 -5.34
C LEU A 39 -3.01 2.60 -5.69
N LEU A 40 -2.59 2.38 -6.94
CA LEU A 40 -1.22 2.73 -7.36
C LEU A 40 -0.95 4.24 -7.36
N ARG A 41 -1.99 5.06 -7.52
CA ARG A 41 -1.89 6.52 -7.46
C ARG A 41 -2.05 7.07 -6.04
N HIS A 42 -2.45 6.24 -5.08
CA HIS A 42 -2.48 6.61 -3.68
C HIS A 42 -1.04 6.70 -3.14
N LYS A 43 -0.69 7.87 -2.59
CA LYS A 43 0.63 8.09 -2.01
C LYS A 43 0.73 7.42 -0.63
N PRO A 44 1.91 6.90 -0.25
CA PRO A 44 2.16 6.52 1.13
C PRO A 44 1.88 7.68 2.07
N ILE A 45 1.26 7.39 3.22
CA ILE A 45 0.98 8.40 4.25
C ILE A 45 2.20 8.71 5.12
N ASP A 46 3.09 7.74 5.29
CA ASP A 46 4.29 7.83 6.12
C ASP A 46 5.26 6.70 5.73
N CYS A 47 6.52 6.81 6.16
CA CYS A 47 7.57 5.82 5.94
C CYS A 47 8.45 5.69 7.18
N ILE A 48 8.58 4.46 7.70
CA ILE A 48 9.50 4.16 8.79
C ILE A 48 10.79 3.59 8.19
N HIS A 49 11.90 4.29 8.38
CA HIS A 49 13.22 3.81 7.97
C HIS A 49 13.71 2.73 8.94
N ARG A 50 13.77 1.48 8.49
CA ARG A 50 14.21 0.31 9.30
C ARG A 50 15.65 -0.14 9.04
N GLY A 51 16.47 0.67 8.40
CA GLY A 51 17.87 0.31 8.12
C GLY A 51 18.81 0.39 9.32
N ASP A 52 18.32 0.86 10.48
CA ASP A 52 19.12 1.00 11.68
C ASP A 52 19.21 -0.34 12.44
N ILE A 53 20.16 -1.17 12.02
CA ILE A 53 20.42 -2.49 12.60
C ILE A 53 21.58 -2.35 13.57
N ARG A 54 21.28 -1.89 14.79
CA ARG A 54 22.26 -1.76 15.88
C ARG A 54 21.89 -2.66 17.05
N PRO A 55 22.87 -3.12 17.84
CA PRO A 55 22.60 -3.82 19.09
C PRO A 55 21.74 -2.93 20.01
N LEU A 56 20.84 -3.54 20.78
CA LEU A 56 19.90 -2.84 21.67
C LEU A 56 20.57 -1.80 22.59
N ALA A 57 21.82 -2.05 22.99
CA ALA A 57 22.59 -1.15 23.85
C ALA A 57 22.92 0.21 23.20
N GLU A 58 22.93 0.29 21.87
CA GLU A 58 23.39 1.46 21.09
C GLU A 58 22.24 2.18 20.36
N ILE A 59 21.01 1.73 20.60
CA ILE A 59 19.81 2.27 19.98
C ILE A 59 19.45 3.62 20.64
N ASN A 60 19.08 4.59 19.82
CA ASN A 60 18.56 5.86 20.32
C ASN A 60 17.19 5.63 20.99
N LYS A 61 17.05 6.02 22.26
CA LYS A 61 15.85 5.79 23.08
C LYS A 61 14.56 6.42 22.54
N GLU A 62 14.68 7.39 21.63
CA GLU A 62 13.53 8.07 21.01
C GLU A 62 13.19 7.55 19.59
N GLY A 63 13.96 6.58 19.07
CA GLY A 63 13.79 6.02 17.73
C GLY A 63 13.00 4.72 17.67
N ILE A 64 12.48 4.38 16.48
CA ILE A 64 11.88 3.08 16.20
C ILE A 64 13.02 2.07 15.91
N ALA A 65 13.28 1.19 16.87
CA ALA A 65 14.18 0.04 16.70
C ALA A 65 13.50 -1.10 15.94
N THR A 66 14.25 -1.86 15.14
CA THR A 66 13.81 -3.15 14.57
C THR A 66 14.75 -4.25 15.04
#